data_AF-A0A2V8V3I1-F1
#
_entry.id   AF-A0A2V8V3I1-F1
#
_cell.length_a   1.000
_cell.length_b   1.000
_cell.length_c   1.000
_cell.angle_alpha   90.00
_cell.angle_beta   90.00
_cell.angle_gamma   90.00
#
_symmetry.space_group_name_H-M   'P 1'
#
loop_
_entity.id
_entity.type
_entity.pdbx_description
1 polymer ?
#
loop_
_entity_poly.entity_id
_entity_poly.type
_entity_poly.pdbx_seq_one_letter_code
_entity_poly.pdbx_strand_id
1 'polypeptide(L)'
;MIQAFLAALTVWPAGAAELKVPSTADRAPRKVIVGTAMQAFWGEYPGLEKRLAQLGGLVDQMAEESRKKYGRGLDLAVLPEMAVTGELSGDVVGRSVAFEGPVREAFARKAREHRCYIVVPTYLLEDGRKACSNAAILVGRKGELVGIYRKLHLAVHTGSDSLEDGATPGKEAPVFQCDFGKLGMQICFDIEYDYGWRELARQGAEVVAWPTQSPQTTHPAARAIAHRYYIVSSTWRDNASFFEPTGKILAQIKEPAHVLVQELDLSYAILPWSPGLHNGDAFKEKYGTRAGFRYYRDEDRGIFWSNDPQVPIGEMIRSLGLNEAHEELRRIRKLYEKAGVPE
;
A
#
# COMPACT_ATOMS: atom_id res chain seq x y z
N MET A 1 45.39 15.93 7.97
CA MET A 1 44.40 14.94 8.48
C MET A 1 42.99 15.29 8.00
N ILE A 2 42.81 15.47 6.68
CA ILE A 2 41.52 15.64 6.01
C ILE A 2 41.68 14.94 4.66
N GLN A 3 41.59 13.61 4.63
CA GLN A 3 41.63 12.83 3.38
C GLN A 3 41.09 11.39 3.53
N ALA A 4 40.13 11.16 4.42
CA ALA A 4 39.57 9.82 4.67
C ALA A 4 38.02 9.83 4.83
N PHE A 5 37.31 10.65 4.06
CA PHE A 5 35.84 10.74 4.13
C PHE A 5 35.12 10.72 2.76
N LEU A 6 35.76 10.15 1.74
CA LEU A 6 35.22 10.13 0.36
C LEU A 6 35.25 8.74 -0.29
N ALA A 7 35.22 7.66 0.51
CA ALA A 7 35.27 6.27 0.02
C ALA A 7 34.12 5.39 0.53
N ALA A 8 32.92 5.95 0.68
CA ALA A 8 31.70 5.20 0.94
C ALA A 8 30.52 5.75 0.13
N LEU A 9 30.75 6.09 -1.15
CA LEU A 9 29.70 6.04 -2.15
C LEU A 9 29.64 4.59 -2.59
N THR A 10 28.74 3.83 -1.98
CA THR A 10 28.41 2.48 -2.37
C THR A 10 28.11 2.47 -3.86
N VAL A 11 28.96 1.74 -4.59
CA VAL A 11 28.69 1.29 -5.95
C VAL A 11 27.31 0.63 -5.93
N TRP A 12 26.32 1.26 -6.55
CA TRP A 12 25.07 0.61 -6.90
C TRP A 12 25.46 -0.65 -7.68
N PRO A 13 25.05 -1.87 -7.27
CA PRO A 13 25.41 -3.04 -8.03
C PRO A 13 24.82 -2.90 -9.44
N ALA A 14 25.70 -2.66 -10.41
CA ALA A 14 25.42 -2.85 -11.82
C ALA A 14 24.99 -4.31 -11.98
N GLY A 15 23.70 -4.53 -12.24
CA GLY A 15 23.12 -5.88 -12.34
C GLY A 15 21.81 -6.13 -11.60
N ALA A 16 21.10 -5.11 -11.12
CA ALA A 16 19.70 -5.29 -10.79
C ALA A 16 18.91 -5.49 -12.10
N ALA A 17 18.70 -6.75 -12.50
CA ALA A 17 17.83 -7.08 -13.62
C ALA A 17 16.52 -6.29 -13.48
N GLU A 18 16.12 -5.58 -14.54
CA GLU A 18 14.93 -4.74 -14.53
C GLU A 18 13.75 -5.55 -13.98
N LEU A 19 13.14 -5.04 -12.91
CA LEU A 19 11.99 -5.69 -12.31
C LEU A 19 10.82 -5.55 -13.29
N LYS A 20 10.52 -6.64 -14.01
CA LYS A 20 9.41 -6.70 -14.96
C LYS A 20 8.08 -6.69 -14.20
N VAL A 21 7.61 -5.51 -13.82
CA VAL A 21 6.24 -5.34 -13.31
C VAL A 21 5.28 -5.53 -14.49
N PRO A 22 4.43 -6.56 -14.49
CA PRO A 22 3.50 -6.82 -15.59
C PRO A 22 2.51 -5.66 -15.73
N SER A 23 2.15 -5.30 -16.96
CA SER A 23 1.04 -4.37 -17.18
C SER A 23 -0.28 -4.97 -16.67
N THR A 24 -1.15 -4.11 -16.15
CA THR A 24 -2.53 -4.46 -15.79
C THR A 24 -3.55 -4.02 -16.85
N ALA A 25 -3.09 -3.40 -17.95
CA ALA A 25 -3.94 -2.72 -18.94
C ALA A 25 -4.89 -3.66 -19.70
N ASP A 26 -4.50 -4.90 -19.94
CA ASP A 26 -5.32 -5.90 -20.64
C ASP A 26 -6.22 -6.73 -19.70
N ARG A 27 -6.18 -6.45 -18.39
CA ARG A 27 -7.10 -7.08 -17.43
C ARG A 27 -8.46 -6.38 -17.48
N ALA A 28 -9.52 -7.14 -17.18
CA ALA A 28 -10.85 -6.57 -17.00
C ALA A 28 -10.81 -5.45 -15.92
N PRO A 29 -11.65 -4.41 -16.03
CA PRO A 29 -11.73 -3.37 -15.01
C PRO A 29 -11.98 -3.92 -13.62
N ARG A 30 -11.19 -3.46 -12.64
CA ARG A 30 -11.29 -3.90 -11.25
C ARG A 30 -11.24 -2.68 -10.34
N LYS A 31 -12.37 -2.39 -9.70
CA LYS A 31 -12.57 -1.28 -8.77
C LYS A 31 -12.56 -1.79 -7.34
N VAL A 32 -11.66 -1.29 -6.51
CA VAL A 32 -11.56 -1.65 -5.10
C VAL A 32 -11.76 -0.41 -4.23
N ILE A 33 -12.60 -0.48 -3.20
CA ILE A 33 -12.79 0.62 -2.25
C ILE A 33 -12.00 0.32 -0.98
N VAL A 34 -11.01 1.16 -0.70
CA VAL A 34 -10.09 0.99 0.41
C VAL A 34 -10.29 2.13 1.42
N GLY A 35 -10.34 1.77 2.69
CA GLY A 35 -10.45 2.67 3.83
C GLY A 35 -9.14 2.75 4.60
N THR A 36 -8.81 3.95 5.05
CA THR A 36 -7.69 4.22 5.94
C THR A 36 -8.12 5.11 7.10
N ALA A 37 -7.37 5.05 8.20
CA ALA A 37 -7.58 5.91 9.36
C ALA A 37 -6.34 6.75 9.70
N MET A 38 -6.60 7.88 10.35
CA MET A 38 -5.66 8.73 11.05
C MET A 38 -6.11 8.87 12.51
N GLN A 39 -5.57 8.02 13.39
CA GLN A 39 -5.93 8.01 14.81
C GLN A 39 -4.77 7.64 15.73
N ALA A 40 -4.57 8.45 16.77
CA ALA A 40 -3.63 8.18 17.84
C ALA A 40 -4.09 7.05 18.75
N PHE A 41 -3.17 6.10 19.00
CA PHE A 41 -3.32 5.05 20.00
C PHE A 41 -2.32 5.16 21.14
N TRP A 42 -1.62 6.29 21.18
CA TRP A 42 -0.62 6.67 22.17
C TRP A 42 -1.32 7.40 23.33
N GLY A 43 -1.21 6.84 24.52
CA GLY A 43 -1.91 7.32 25.71
C GLY A 43 -2.17 6.17 26.68
N GLU A 44 -3.02 6.41 27.66
CA GLU A 44 -3.44 5.36 28.59
C GLU A 44 -4.15 4.24 27.82
N TYR A 45 -3.63 3.01 27.94
CA TYR A 45 -4.21 1.86 27.27
C TYR A 45 -5.59 1.58 27.87
N PRO A 46 -6.69 1.64 27.08
CA PRO A 46 -8.04 1.59 27.63
C PRO A 46 -8.47 0.18 28.07
N GLY A 47 -7.58 -0.82 27.93
CA GLY A 47 -7.90 -2.24 28.02
C GLY A 47 -8.34 -2.82 26.69
N LEU A 48 -8.13 -4.14 26.53
CA LEU A 48 -8.31 -4.83 25.26
C LEU A 48 -9.74 -4.71 24.71
N GLU A 49 -10.76 -4.91 25.56
CA GLU A 49 -12.16 -4.85 25.14
C GLU A 49 -12.53 -3.47 24.55
N LYS A 50 -12.22 -2.39 25.28
CA LYS A 50 -12.49 -1.03 24.82
C LYS A 50 -11.69 -0.69 23.56
N ARG A 51 -10.44 -1.15 23.47
CA ARG A 51 -9.61 -0.96 22.27
C ARG A 51 -10.24 -1.65 21.06
N LEU A 52 -10.65 -2.91 21.19
CA LEU A 52 -11.28 -3.66 20.09
C LEU A 52 -12.60 -3.00 19.66
N ALA A 53 -13.38 -2.45 20.60
CA ALA A 53 -14.58 -1.68 20.27
C ALA A 53 -14.26 -0.40 19.47
N GLN A 54 -13.24 0.36 19.88
CA GLN A 54 -12.78 1.55 19.15
C GLN A 54 -12.36 1.22 17.71
N LEU A 55 -11.56 0.16 17.54
CA LEU A 55 -11.09 -0.27 16.22
C LEU A 55 -12.24 -0.81 15.34
N GLY A 56 -13.19 -1.53 15.94
CA GLY A 56 -14.41 -1.93 15.25
C GLY A 56 -15.22 -0.73 14.76
N GLY A 57 -15.31 0.33 15.57
CA GLY A 57 -15.96 1.59 15.20
C GLY A 57 -15.28 2.31 14.02
N LEU A 58 -13.95 2.26 13.92
CA LEU A 58 -13.24 2.79 12.75
C LEU A 58 -13.60 2.03 11.46
N VAL A 59 -13.69 0.70 11.53
CA VAL A 59 -14.12 -0.12 10.40
C VAL A 59 -15.56 0.19 10.00
N ASP A 60 -16.45 0.39 10.99
CA ASP A 60 -17.84 0.78 10.75
C ASP A 60 -17.93 2.12 10.02
N GLN A 61 -17.16 3.12 10.46
CA GLN A 61 -17.09 4.44 9.82
C GLN A 61 -16.56 4.36 8.38
N MET A 62 -15.51 3.56 8.13
CA MET A 62 -15.01 3.32 6.76
C MET A 62 -16.10 2.70 5.88
N ALA A 63 -16.82 1.70 6.40
CA ALA A 63 -17.88 1.05 5.64
C ALA A 63 -19.08 1.97 5.36
N GLU A 64 -19.44 2.84 6.32
CA GLU A 64 -20.48 3.85 6.14
C GLU A 64 -20.08 4.89 5.09
N GLU A 65 -18.88 5.45 5.19
CA GLU A 65 -18.38 6.43 4.22
C GLU A 65 -18.25 5.81 2.82
N SER A 66 -17.89 4.54 2.71
CA SER A 66 -17.88 3.81 1.43
C SER A 66 -19.27 3.78 0.80
N ARG A 67 -20.30 3.41 1.58
CA ARG A 67 -21.70 3.37 1.10
C ARG A 67 -22.19 4.75 0.70
N LYS A 68 -21.86 5.77 1.49
CA LYS A 68 -22.27 7.16 1.24
C LYS A 68 -21.61 7.76 0.00
N LYS A 69 -20.30 7.54 -0.17
CA LYS A 69 -19.52 8.15 -1.27
C LYS A 69 -19.67 7.39 -2.59
N TYR A 70 -19.77 6.07 -2.55
CA TYR A 70 -19.70 5.21 -3.74
C TYR A 70 -20.93 4.31 -3.94
N GLY A 71 -21.89 4.29 -3.02
CA GLY A 71 -23.05 3.37 -3.09
C GLY A 71 -22.67 1.89 -2.97
N ARG A 72 -21.44 1.59 -2.54
CA ARG A 72 -20.85 0.25 -2.50
C ARG A 72 -20.21 -0.04 -1.13
N GLY A 73 -20.15 -1.32 -0.78
CA GLY A 73 -19.46 -1.78 0.44
C GLY A 73 -17.95 -1.59 0.36
N LEU A 74 -17.32 -1.53 1.51
CA LEU A 74 -15.87 -1.45 1.64
C LEU A 74 -15.21 -2.78 1.23
N ASP A 75 -14.08 -2.73 0.54
CA ASP A 75 -13.33 -3.93 0.18
C ASP A 75 -12.17 -4.22 1.15
N LEU A 76 -11.49 -3.18 1.62
CA LEU A 76 -10.33 -3.28 2.51
C LEU A 76 -10.33 -2.15 3.54
N ALA A 77 -10.23 -2.47 4.82
CA ALA A 77 -9.94 -1.53 5.90
C ALA A 77 -8.48 -1.66 6.34
N VAL A 78 -7.74 -0.56 6.34
CA VAL A 78 -6.36 -0.49 6.86
C VAL A 78 -6.36 0.29 8.17
N LEU A 79 -6.01 -0.38 9.26
CA LEU A 79 -5.86 0.24 10.57
C LEU A 79 -4.41 0.73 10.78
N PRO A 80 -4.17 1.73 11.67
CA PRO A 80 -2.82 2.22 11.95
C PRO A 80 -1.91 1.17 12.61
N GLU A 81 -0.60 1.39 12.54
CA GLU A 81 0.41 0.52 13.17
C GLU A 81 0.17 0.39 14.69
N MET A 82 0.40 -0.83 15.20
CA MET A 82 0.18 -1.19 16.61
C MET A 82 -1.23 -0.89 17.15
N ALA A 83 -2.24 -0.81 16.29
CA ALA A 83 -3.62 -0.43 16.67
C ALA A 83 -4.16 -1.18 17.90
N VAL A 84 -3.92 -2.49 18.00
CA VAL A 84 -4.50 -3.32 19.08
C VAL A 84 -3.78 -3.15 20.42
N THR A 85 -2.46 -3.01 20.43
CA THR A 85 -1.65 -2.93 21.65
C THR A 85 -1.34 -1.48 22.06
N GLY A 86 -1.37 -0.53 21.13
CA GLY A 86 -0.67 0.74 21.26
C GLY A 86 0.85 0.55 21.21
N GLU A 87 1.62 1.63 21.42
CA GLU A 87 3.07 1.49 21.69
C GLU A 87 3.26 0.64 22.93
N LEU A 88 4.17 -0.32 22.80
CA LEU A 88 4.70 -1.03 23.93
C LEU A 88 6.14 -0.60 24.11
N SER A 89 6.52 -0.46 25.37
CA SER A 89 7.90 -0.29 25.79
C SER A 89 8.15 -1.15 27.02
N GLY A 90 9.42 -1.55 27.20
CA GLY A 90 9.81 -2.48 28.26
C GLY A 90 9.39 -3.93 27.94
N ASP A 91 8.47 -4.50 28.72
CA ASP A 91 8.01 -5.88 28.52
C ASP A 91 7.03 -6.00 27.34
N VAL A 92 7.55 -5.93 26.11
CA VAL A 92 6.75 -6.04 24.88
C VAL A 92 6.12 -7.43 24.75
N VAL A 93 6.84 -8.50 25.10
CA VAL A 93 6.34 -9.88 25.00
C VAL A 93 5.15 -10.09 25.94
N GLY A 94 5.27 -9.71 27.21
CA GLY A 94 4.19 -9.86 28.19
C GLY A 94 2.96 -9.00 27.91
N ARG A 95 3.12 -7.93 27.13
CA ARG A 95 2.04 -7.00 26.74
C ARG A 95 1.51 -7.22 25.31
N SER A 96 2.14 -8.09 24.54
CA SER A 96 1.69 -8.49 23.20
C SER A 96 0.44 -9.37 23.26
N VAL A 97 -0.30 -9.45 22.15
CA VAL A 97 -1.56 -10.22 22.09
C VAL A 97 -1.48 -11.35 21.07
N ALA A 98 -2.05 -12.51 21.38
CA ALA A 98 -2.23 -13.56 20.39
C ALA A 98 -3.44 -13.25 19.49
N PHE A 99 -3.42 -13.73 18.24
CA PHE A 99 -4.59 -13.65 17.36
C PHE A 99 -5.62 -14.76 17.67
N GLU A 100 -6.10 -14.76 18.91
CA GLU A 100 -7.02 -15.74 19.47
C GLU A 100 -8.13 -15.04 20.27
N GLY A 101 -9.18 -15.80 20.60
CA GLY A 101 -10.28 -15.36 21.47
C GLY A 101 -10.84 -13.98 21.07
N PRO A 102 -10.87 -13.00 22.00
CA PRO A 102 -11.49 -11.70 21.75
C PRO A 102 -10.94 -10.95 20.54
N VAL A 103 -9.62 -11.01 20.29
CA VAL A 103 -8.99 -10.30 19.17
C VAL A 103 -9.49 -10.88 17.85
N ARG A 104 -9.41 -12.21 17.69
CA ARG A 104 -9.88 -12.90 16.48
C ARG A 104 -11.38 -12.68 16.28
N GLU A 105 -12.18 -12.84 17.33
CA GLU A 105 -13.63 -12.71 17.26
C GLU A 105 -14.08 -11.30 16.88
N ALA A 106 -13.46 -10.26 17.45
CA ALA A 106 -13.81 -8.87 17.16
C ALA A 106 -13.64 -8.53 15.67
N PHE A 107 -12.48 -8.84 15.10
CA PHE A 107 -12.20 -8.54 13.68
C PHE A 107 -12.91 -9.50 12.74
N ALA A 108 -13.05 -10.78 13.09
CA ALA A 108 -13.80 -11.72 12.27
C ALA A 108 -15.28 -11.33 12.16
N ARG A 109 -15.88 -10.83 13.25
CA ARG A 109 -17.24 -10.29 13.25
C ARG A 109 -17.36 -9.09 12.31
N LYS A 110 -16.46 -8.10 12.43
CA LYS A 110 -16.51 -6.88 11.60
C LYS A 110 -16.24 -7.17 10.12
N ALA A 111 -15.32 -8.07 9.82
CA ALA A 111 -15.04 -8.50 8.44
C ALA A 111 -16.27 -9.16 7.80
N ARG A 112 -16.99 -10.02 8.53
CA ARG A 112 -18.26 -10.61 8.05
C ARG A 112 -19.38 -9.59 7.89
N GLU A 113 -19.52 -8.70 8.88
CA GLU A 113 -20.55 -7.66 8.92
C GLU A 113 -20.49 -6.76 7.68
N HIS A 114 -19.28 -6.28 7.33
CA HIS A 114 -19.07 -5.39 6.19
C HIS A 114 -18.63 -6.11 4.92
N ARG A 115 -18.44 -7.44 4.99
CA ARG A 115 -17.91 -8.28 3.92
C ARG A 115 -16.61 -7.73 3.34
N CYS A 116 -15.71 -7.24 4.19
CA CYS A 116 -14.45 -6.60 3.78
C CYS A 116 -13.24 -7.35 4.35
N TYR A 117 -12.07 -7.11 3.75
CA TYR A 117 -10.80 -7.47 4.35
C TYR A 117 -10.41 -6.42 5.40
N ILE A 118 -9.68 -6.84 6.45
CA ILE A 118 -9.17 -5.92 7.47
C ILE A 118 -7.69 -6.21 7.71
N VAL A 119 -6.85 -5.19 7.58
CA VAL A 119 -5.45 -5.20 8.03
C VAL A 119 -5.42 -4.72 9.48
N VAL A 120 -4.96 -5.60 10.36
CA VAL A 120 -4.95 -5.40 11.82
C VAL A 120 -3.51 -5.41 12.33
N PRO A 121 -2.89 -4.24 12.50
CA PRO A 121 -1.54 -4.14 13.05
C PRO A 121 -1.49 -4.25 14.57
N THR A 122 -0.51 -4.97 15.10
CA THR A 122 -0.32 -5.19 16.54
C THR A 122 1.08 -5.70 16.84
N TYR A 123 1.53 -5.58 18.09
CA TYR A 123 2.50 -6.54 18.61
C TYR A 123 1.82 -7.89 18.81
N LEU A 124 2.17 -8.87 17.98
CA LEU A 124 1.62 -10.21 17.95
C LEU A 124 2.47 -11.12 18.83
N LEU A 125 1.84 -11.78 19.81
CA LEU A 125 2.45 -12.86 20.58
C LEU A 125 2.57 -14.10 19.68
N GLU A 126 3.79 -14.58 19.47
CA GLU A 126 4.08 -15.75 18.62
C GLU A 126 3.80 -17.07 19.34
N ASP A 127 3.70 -18.14 18.55
CA ASP A 127 3.54 -19.51 19.06
C ASP A 127 4.64 -19.85 20.07
N GLY A 128 4.24 -20.53 21.15
CA GLY A 128 5.13 -20.82 22.28
C GLY A 128 5.29 -19.67 23.28
N ARG A 129 4.69 -18.49 23.01
CA ARG A 129 4.50 -17.37 23.96
C ARG A 129 5.78 -16.85 24.62
N LYS A 130 6.89 -16.90 23.88
CA LYS A 130 8.22 -16.43 24.33
C LYS A 130 8.81 -15.33 23.49
N ALA A 131 8.16 -15.00 22.37
CA ALA A 131 8.58 -13.98 21.44
C ALA A 131 7.34 -13.24 20.92
N CYS A 132 7.54 -12.02 20.44
CA CYS A 132 6.52 -11.26 19.75
C CYS A 132 7.10 -10.64 18.48
N SER A 133 6.23 -10.20 17.57
CA SER A 133 6.59 -9.45 16.37
C SER A 133 5.68 -8.24 16.21
N ASN A 134 6.20 -7.15 15.64
CA ASN A 134 5.35 -6.10 15.09
C ASN A 134 4.77 -6.60 13.76
N ALA A 135 3.47 -6.89 13.75
CA ALA A 135 2.83 -7.65 12.70
C ALA A 135 1.56 -6.97 12.19
N ALA A 136 1.22 -7.23 10.93
CA ALA A 136 -0.04 -6.87 10.30
C ALA A 136 -0.78 -8.15 9.91
N ILE A 137 -1.94 -8.36 10.53
CA ILE A 137 -2.76 -9.56 10.32
C ILE A 137 -3.83 -9.23 9.28
N LEU A 138 -3.98 -10.07 8.27
CA LEU A 138 -5.03 -9.95 7.27
C LEU A 138 -6.20 -10.87 7.61
N VAL A 139 -7.34 -10.26 7.93
CA VAL A 139 -8.62 -10.94 8.14
C VAL A 139 -9.44 -10.86 6.86
N GLY A 140 -9.95 -12.00 6.40
CA GLY A 140 -10.73 -12.13 5.17
C GLY A 140 -12.21 -11.81 5.34
N ARG A 141 -12.93 -11.68 4.23
CA ARG A 141 -14.36 -11.28 4.21
C ARG A 141 -15.29 -12.24 4.97
N LYS A 142 -14.89 -13.50 5.19
CA LYS A 142 -15.66 -14.49 5.97
C LYS A 142 -15.23 -14.51 7.45
N GLY A 143 -14.30 -13.64 7.84
CA GLY A 143 -13.70 -13.57 9.17
C GLY A 143 -12.62 -14.61 9.42
N GLU A 144 -12.08 -15.21 8.36
CA GLU A 144 -10.96 -16.14 8.39
C GLU A 144 -9.62 -15.41 8.50
N LEU A 145 -8.60 -16.06 9.08
CA LEU A 145 -7.23 -15.61 8.98
C LEU A 145 -6.72 -15.91 7.56
N VAL A 146 -6.40 -14.88 6.79
CA VAL A 146 -5.82 -15.03 5.44
C VAL A 146 -4.30 -15.16 5.55
N GLY A 147 -3.68 -14.39 6.44
CA GLY A 147 -2.25 -14.48 6.69
C GLY A 147 -1.73 -13.35 7.56
N ILE A 148 -0.42 -13.36 7.80
CA ILE A 148 0.25 -12.44 8.72
C ILE A 148 1.54 -11.96 8.05
N TYR A 149 1.72 -10.64 7.96
CA TYR A 149 3.00 -10.02 7.67
C TYR A 149 3.68 -9.63 8.98
N ARG A 150 4.99 -9.87 9.08
CA ARG A 150 5.82 -9.47 10.23
C ARG A 150 6.85 -8.47 9.74
N LYS A 151 6.93 -7.31 10.38
CA LYS A 151 7.83 -6.21 10.02
C LYS A 151 9.26 -6.71 9.86
N LEU A 152 9.84 -6.48 8.69
CA LEU A 152 11.19 -6.94 8.36
C LEU A 152 12.25 -6.08 9.07
N HIS A 153 12.05 -4.76 9.01
CA HIS A 153 13.00 -3.79 9.49
C HIS A 153 12.44 -3.14 10.75
N LEU A 154 12.74 -3.75 11.90
CA LEU A 154 12.38 -3.20 13.20
C LEU A 154 13.19 -1.93 13.47
N ALA A 155 12.53 -0.91 14.02
CA ALA A 155 13.20 0.32 14.41
C ALA A 155 14.12 0.09 15.63
N VAL A 156 15.19 0.88 15.70
CA VAL A 156 16.09 0.92 16.86
C VAL A 156 16.06 2.33 17.43
N HIS A 157 15.57 2.47 18.65
CA HIS A 157 15.53 3.76 19.33
C HIS A 157 16.95 4.26 19.61
N THR A 158 17.16 5.58 19.54
CA THR A 158 18.47 6.18 19.81
C THR A 158 18.96 5.81 21.20
N GLY A 159 20.14 5.19 21.29
CA GLY A 159 20.73 4.74 22.56
C GLY A 159 20.24 3.36 23.04
N SER A 160 19.46 2.65 22.22
CA SER A 160 19.12 1.24 22.43
C SER A 160 19.87 0.36 21.43
N ASP A 161 20.28 -0.83 21.87
CA ASP A 161 20.77 -1.91 20.98
C ASP A 161 19.68 -2.96 20.72
N SER A 162 18.44 -2.69 21.15
CA SER A 162 17.31 -3.59 21.01
C SER A 162 16.42 -3.19 19.83
N LEU A 163 16.01 -4.19 19.05
CA LEU A 163 15.05 -4.05 17.97
C LEU A 163 13.63 -3.93 18.57
N GLU A 164 13.00 -2.77 18.46
CA GLU A 164 11.63 -2.51 18.99
C GLU A 164 11.41 -3.14 20.38
N ASP A 165 12.31 -2.85 21.32
CA ASP A 165 12.27 -3.33 22.70
C ASP A 165 12.19 -4.87 22.86
N GLY A 166 12.77 -5.61 21.91
CA GLY A 166 12.95 -7.06 21.96
C GLY A 166 12.00 -7.84 21.05
N ALA A 167 11.30 -7.18 20.12
CA ALA A 167 10.51 -7.85 19.10
C ALA A 167 11.41 -8.63 18.12
N THR A 168 10.85 -9.68 17.52
CA THR A 168 11.52 -10.53 16.54
C THR A 168 11.21 -10.05 15.12
N PRO A 169 12.22 -9.77 14.27
CA PRO A 169 11.99 -9.33 12.90
C PRO A 169 11.37 -10.45 12.05
N GLY A 170 10.54 -10.06 11.10
CA GLY A 170 10.07 -10.92 10.03
C GLY A 170 11.22 -11.35 9.10
N LYS A 171 10.90 -12.26 8.17
CA LYS A 171 11.87 -12.78 7.18
C LYS A 171 11.36 -12.73 5.73
N GLU A 172 10.07 -12.47 5.54
CA GLU A 172 9.42 -12.55 4.24
C GLU A 172 8.47 -11.37 4.03
N ALA A 173 8.28 -10.98 2.76
CA ALA A 173 7.28 -10.02 2.32
C ALA A 173 6.24 -10.74 1.43
N PRO A 174 5.29 -11.51 2.01
CA PRO A 174 4.28 -12.24 1.25
C PRO A 174 3.27 -11.30 0.56
N VAL A 175 2.80 -11.74 -0.61
CA VAL A 175 1.62 -11.18 -1.29
C VAL A 175 0.40 -12.06 -1.03
N PHE A 176 -0.68 -11.46 -0.56
CA PHE A 176 -1.94 -12.13 -0.27
C PHE A 176 -2.91 -12.00 -1.45
N GLN A 177 -3.49 -13.12 -1.87
CA GLN A 177 -4.52 -13.14 -2.91
C GLN A 177 -5.88 -12.79 -2.30
N CYS A 178 -6.36 -11.59 -2.60
CA CYS A 178 -7.73 -11.16 -2.30
C CYS A 178 -8.63 -11.35 -3.54
N ASP A 179 -9.94 -11.34 -3.36
CA ASP A 179 -10.89 -11.41 -4.49
C ASP A 179 -10.85 -10.18 -5.40
N PHE A 180 -10.42 -9.03 -4.89
CA PHE A 180 -10.24 -7.81 -5.68
C PHE A 180 -8.88 -7.75 -6.41
N GLY A 181 -7.85 -8.45 -5.93
CA GLY A 181 -6.48 -8.33 -6.42
C GLY A 181 -5.43 -8.79 -5.43
N LYS A 182 -4.17 -8.47 -5.70
CA LYS A 182 -3.02 -8.87 -4.88
C LYS A 182 -2.62 -7.78 -3.88
N LEU A 183 -2.70 -8.10 -2.58
CA LEU A 183 -2.36 -7.20 -1.48
C LEU A 183 -0.99 -7.52 -0.90
N GLY A 184 -0.12 -6.51 -0.83
CA GLY A 184 1.10 -6.54 -0.02
C GLY A 184 0.90 -5.79 1.30
N MET A 185 1.78 -6.04 2.27
CA MET A 185 1.84 -5.29 3.53
C MET A 185 3.28 -4.92 3.85
N GLN A 186 3.49 -3.69 4.32
CA GLN A 186 4.74 -3.17 4.86
C GLN A 186 4.41 -2.38 6.11
N ILE A 187 5.31 -2.29 7.10
CA ILE A 187 5.01 -1.57 8.34
C ILE A 187 6.07 -0.50 8.56
N CYS A 188 5.61 0.76 8.65
CA CYS A 188 6.40 1.89 9.14
C CYS A 188 7.83 1.95 8.60
N PHE A 189 8.82 1.64 9.45
CA PHE A 189 10.25 1.69 9.19
C PHE A 189 10.72 0.80 8.01
N ASP A 190 9.91 -0.16 7.58
CA ASP A 190 10.13 -0.87 6.30
C ASP A 190 10.23 0.10 5.10
N ILE A 191 9.68 1.31 5.19
CA ILE A 191 9.76 2.33 4.14
C ILE A 191 11.21 2.69 3.76
N GLU A 192 12.12 2.65 4.75
CA GLU A 192 13.53 3.04 4.60
C GLU A 192 14.35 2.01 3.82
N TYR A 193 13.83 0.78 3.65
CA TYR A 193 14.55 -0.34 3.06
C TYR A 193 13.88 -0.87 1.80
N ASP A 194 14.62 -0.98 0.70
CA ASP A 194 14.06 -1.35 -0.61
C ASP A 194 13.55 -2.79 -0.70
N TYR A 195 14.19 -3.71 0.03
CA TYR A 195 14.01 -5.15 -0.14
C TYR A 195 12.54 -5.59 -0.16
N GLY A 196 11.76 -5.23 0.86
CA GLY A 196 10.38 -5.70 0.97
C GLY A 196 9.46 -5.11 -0.11
N TRP A 197 9.64 -3.83 -0.47
CA TRP A 197 8.83 -3.18 -1.52
C TRP A 197 9.10 -3.78 -2.89
N ARG A 198 10.39 -4.02 -3.17
CA ARG A 198 10.83 -4.70 -4.38
C ARG A 198 10.31 -6.13 -4.48
N GLU A 199 10.31 -6.85 -3.36
CA GLU A 199 9.85 -8.24 -3.29
C GLU A 199 8.33 -8.34 -3.51
N LEU A 200 7.55 -7.42 -2.94
CA LEU A 200 6.11 -7.31 -3.22
C LEU A 200 5.83 -7.04 -4.71
N ALA A 201 6.60 -6.14 -5.33
CA ALA A 201 6.51 -5.86 -6.76
C ALA A 201 6.81 -7.11 -7.60
N ARG A 202 7.88 -7.85 -7.23
CA ARG A 202 8.30 -9.09 -7.91
C ARG A 202 7.21 -10.17 -7.86
N GLN A 203 6.47 -10.25 -6.75
CA GLN A 203 5.35 -11.18 -6.57
C GLN A 203 4.03 -10.66 -7.21
N GLY A 204 4.04 -9.43 -7.73
CA GLY A 204 2.94 -8.80 -8.46
C GLY A 204 1.87 -8.18 -7.57
N ALA A 205 2.25 -7.62 -6.42
CA ALA A 205 1.36 -6.80 -5.60
C ALA A 205 0.76 -5.64 -6.42
N GLU A 206 -0.51 -5.33 -6.18
CA GLU A 206 -1.26 -4.26 -6.87
C GLU A 206 -1.62 -3.12 -5.92
N VAL A 207 -1.77 -3.45 -4.64
CA VAL A 207 -1.97 -2.51 -3.53
C VAL A 207 -1.07 -2.94 -2.37
N VAL A 208 -0.44 -1.98 -1.70
CA VAL A 208 0.31 -2.21 -0.47
C VAL A 208 -0.32 -1.42 0.66
N ALA A 209 -0.77 -2.12 1.70
CA ALA A 209 -1.15 -1.48 2.96
C ALA A 209 0.13 -1.14 3.74
N TRP A 210 0.25 0.12 4.15
CA TRP A 210 1.38 0.64 4.91
C TRP A 210 0.90 1.29 6.22
N PRO A 211 0.46 0.48 7.21
CA PRO A 211 0.27 0.97 8.57
C PRO A 211 1.59 1.53 9.11
N THR A 212 1.56 2.75 9.63
CA THR A 212 2.79 3.48 9.97
C THR A 212 2.59 4.51 11.07
N GLN A 213 3.63 4.71 11.85
CA GLN A 213 3.69 5.80 12.84
C GLN A 213 4.31 7.09 12.28
N SER A 214 4.53 7.14 10.97
CA SER A 214 5.16 8.24 10.27
C SER A 214 4.22 8.86 9.22
N PRO A 215 4.01 10.19 9.22
CA PRO A 215 3.18 10.89 8.24
C PRO A 215 3.94 11.17 6.91
N GLN A 216 5.00 10.41 6.60
CA GLN A 216 5.82 10.61 5.39
C GLN A 216 4.98 10.48 4.11
N THR A 217 5.27 11.34 3.14
CA THR A 217 4.63 11.34 1.81
C THR A 217 5.63 11.12 0.68
N THR A 218 6.86 11.62 0.81
CA THR A 218 7.88 11.53 -0.24
C THR A 218 8.35 10.10 -0.50
N HIS A 219 8.72 9.35 0.54
CA HIS A 219 9.16 7.96 0.38
C HIS A 219 8.08 7.04 -0.19
N PRO A 220 6.83 7.00 0.33
CA PRO A 220 5.80 6.15 -0.27
C PRO A 220 5.47 6.57 -1.71
N ALA A 221 5.47 7.87 -2.04
CA ALA A 221 5.34 8.31 -3.44
C ALA A 221 6.44 7.72 -4.33
N ALA A 222 7.71 7.75 -3.88
CA ALA A 222 8.83 7.17 -4.61
C ALA A 222 8.69 5.64 -4.76
N ARG A 223 8.27 4.93 -3.70
CA ARG A 223 8.00 3.47 -3.76
C ARG A 223 6.88 3.14 -4.75
N ALA A 224 5.80 3.92 -4.77
CA ALA A 224 4.68 3.70 -5.66
C ALA A 224 5.10 3.87 -7.14
N ILE A 225 5.94 4.86 -7.45
CA ILE A 225 6.54 5.04 -8.79
C ILE A 225 7.44 3.86 -9.15
N ALA A 226 8.39 3.53 -8.27
CA ALA A 226 9.42 2.53 -8.55
C ALA A 226 8.85 1.13 -8.81
N HIS A 227 7.72 0.82 -8.16
CA HIS A 227 7.15 -0.52 -8.17
C HIS A 227 5.79 -0.62 -8.88
N ARG A 228 5.25 0.51 -9.35
CA ARG A 228 3.97 0.61 -10.08
C ARG A 228 2.82 -0.13 -9.38
N TYR A 229 2.56 0.18 -8.12
CA TYR A 229 1.36 -0.24 -7.39
C TYR A 229 0.81 0.91 -6.56
N TYR A 230 -0.41 0.74 -6.03
CA TYR A 230 -0.95 1.67 -5.03
C TYR A 230 -0.32 1.44 -3.66
N ILE A 231 -0.17 2.50 -2.87
CA ILE A 231 0.18 2.40 -1.45
C ILE A 231 -0.88 3.14 -0.64
N VAL A 232 -1.31 2.55 0.47
CA VAL A 232 -2.27 3.15 1.40
C VAL A 232 -1.62 3.27 2.76
N SER A 233 -1.30 4.49 3.19
CA SER A 233 -0.84 4.72 4.56
C SER A 233 -2.02 4.78 5.52
N SER A 234 -1.86 4.22 6.71
CA SER A 234 -2.75 4.46 7.85
C SER A 234 -1.90 4.87 9.04
N THR A 235 -2.20 6.04 9.59
CA THR A 235 -1.30 6.76 10.49
C THR A 235 -2.00 7.20 11.76
N TRP A 236 -1.31 7.97 12.60
CA TRP A 236 -1.87 8.48 13.84
C TRP A 236 -2.04 10.00 13.91
N ARG A 237 -1.32 10.75 13.06
CA ARG A 237 -1.28 12.21 13.05
C ARG A 237 -1.02 12.78 11.67
N ASP A 238 -1.26 14.08 11.52
CA ASP A 238 -0.99 14.96 10.39
C ASP A 238 -1.62 14.56 9.05
N ASN A 239 -1.35 13.34 8.55
CA ASN A 239 -2.00 12.80 7.38
C ASN A 239 -2.00 11.27 7.29
N ALA A 240 -3.00 10.73 6.59
CA ALA A 240 -2.97 9.39 5.98
C ALA A 240 -3.37 9.52 4.50
N SER A 241 -2.78 8.71 3.62
CA SER A 241 -2.74 9.02 2.18
C SER A 241 -2.84 7.78 1.31
N PHE A 242 -3.43 7.98 0.13
CA PHE A 242 -3.44 7.05 -0.98
C PHE A 242 -2.43 7.53 -2.03
N PHE A 243 -1.44 6.71 -2.34
CA PHE A 243 -0.42 7.00 -3.35
C PHE A 243 -0.70 6.17 -4.59
N GLU A 244 -0.67 6.82 -5.74
CA GLU A 244 -0.87 6.18 -7.02
C GLU A 244 0.43 5.59 -7.57
N PRO A 245 0.35 4.64 -8.50
CA PRO A 245 1.49 4.16 -9.28
C PRO A 245 2.29 5.24 -10.03
N THR A 246 1.76 6.46 -10.14
CA THR A 246 2.45 7.64 -10.70
C THR A 246 3.24 8.43 -9.65
N GLY A 247 3.13 8.06 -8.37
CA GLY A 247 3.70 8.76 -7.21
C GLY A 247 2.88 9.94 -6.72
N LYS A 248 1.80 10.30 -7.41
CA LYS A 248 0.91 11.36 -6.96
C LYS A 248 0.06 10.85 -5.81
N ILE A 249 -0.27 11.77 -4.89
CA ILE A 249 -1.22 11.51 -3.82
C ILE A 249 -2.62 11.62 -4.43
N LEU A 250 -3.33 10.50 -4.50
CA LEU A 250 -4.72 10.42 -5.01
C LEU A 250 -5.68 11.09 -4.05
N ALA A 251 -5.55 10.79 -2.77
CA ALA A 251 -6.40 11.29 -1.72
C ALA A 251 -5.63 11.31 -0.41
N GLN A 252 -5.92 12.28 0.45
CA GLN A 252 -5.24 12.46 1.72
C GLN A 252 -6.23 12.98 2.76
N ILE A 253 -6.18 12.41 3.95
CA ILE A 253 -6.88 12.93 5.12
C ILE A 253 -5.93 13.82 5.92
N LYS A 254 -6.48 14.88 6.49
CA LYS A 254 -5.85 15.76 7.47
C LYS A 254 -6.89 16.07 8.56
N GLU A 255 -6.45 16.66 9.66
CA GLU A 255 -7.35 17.11 10.71
C GLU A 255 -8.43 18.06 10.17
N PRO A 256 -9.67 18.03 10.71
CA PRO A 256 -10.14 17.23 11.85
C PRO A 256 -10.71 15.85 11.47
N ALA A 257 -10.56 15.41 10.22
CA ALA A 257 -11.10 14.11 9.79
C ALA A 257 -10.20 12.95 10.25
N HIS A 258 -10.80 11.79 10.56
CA HIS A 258 -10.07 10.61 11.07
C HIS A 258 -10.18 9.36 10.20
N VAL A 259 -11.12 9.30 9.25
CA VAL A 259 -11.30 8.21 8.30
C VAL A 259 -11.43 8.75 6.88
N LEU A 260 -10.82 8.04 5.91
CA LEU A 260 -10.95 8.33 4.49
C LEU A 260 -11.14 7.03 3.71
N VAL A 261 -12.07 7.06 2.76
CA VAL A 261 -12.28 5.98 1.79
C VAL A 261 -12.02 6.46 0.36
N GLN A 262 -11.37 5.60 -0.41
CA GLN A 262 -11.01 5.88 -1.79
C GLN A 262 -11.20 4.64 -2.67
N GLU A 263 -11.90 4.82 -3.79
CA GLU A 263 -11.94 3.84 -4.87
C GLU A 263 -10.64 3.91 -5.68
N LEU A 264 -10.03 2.75 -5.92
CA LEU A 264 -8.84 2.55 -6.72
C LEU A 264 -9.16 1.67 -7.94
N ASP A 265 -8.47 1.95 -9.04
CA ASP A 265 -8.52 1.17 -10.27
C ASP A 265 -7.31 0.26 -10.36
N LEU A 266 -7.49 -1.06 -10.22
CA LEU A 266 -6.36 -2.01 -10.26
C LEU A 266 -5.98 -2.45 -11.68
N SER A 267 -6.81 -2.15 -12.65
CA SER A 267 -6.55 -2.38 -14.07
C SER A 267 -6.40 -1.02 -14.76
N TYR A 268 -5.15 -0.58 -14.90
CA TYR A 268 -4.80 0.74 -15.38
C TYR A 268 -3.61 0.67 -16.34
N ALA A 269 -3.38 1.79 -17.03
CA ALA A 269 -2.18 2.02 -17.81
C ALA A 269 -1.60 3.40 -17.49
N ILE A 270 -0.28 3.50 -17.56
CA ILE A 270 0.44 4.77 -17.39
C ILE A 270 0.97 5.18 -18.76
N LEU A 271 0.53 6.33 -19.25
CA LEU A 271 0.95 6.87 -20.54
C LEU A 271 1.81 8.12 -20.31
N PRO A 272 2.91 8.29 -21.07
CA PRO A 272 3.65 9.54 -21.11
C PRO A 272 2.91 10.56 -21.96
N TRP A 273 3.39 11.81 -21.94
CA TRP A 273 2.94 12.83 -22.89
C TRP A 273 3.20 12.37 -24.33
N SER A 274 2.21 12.55 -25.18
CA SER A 274 2.36 12.45 -26.62
C SER A 274 1.39 13.40 -27.32
N PRO A 275 1.70 13.86 -28.54
CA PRO A 275 0.79 14.72 -29.30
C PRO A 275 -0.60 14.09 -29.45
N GLY A 276 -0.69 12.79 -29.73
CA GLY A 276 -1.98 12.11 -29.94
C GLY A 276 -2.80 11.88 -28.67
N LEU A 277 -2.22 12.01 -27.48
CA LEU A 277 -2.94 11.82 -26.22
C LEU A 277 -3.81 13.04 -25.86
N HIS A 278 -3.45 14.23 -26.33
CA HIS A 278 -4.09 15.51 -25.96
C HIS A 278 -4.30 15.65 -24.44
N ASN A 279 -3.28 15.33 -23.63
CA ASN A 279 -3.39 15.35 -22.16
C ASN A 279 -4.55 14.50 -21.59
N GLY A 280 -4.98 13.47 -22.33
CA GLY A 280 -6.08 12.57 -22.00
C GLY A 280 -7.40 12.89 -22.70
N ASP A 281 -7.55 14.06 -23.33
CA ASP A 281 -8.79 14.44 -24.02
C ASP A 281 -9.16 13.48 -25.15
N ALA A 282 -8.18 12.84 -25.79
CA ALA A 282 -8.42 11.79 -26.78
C ALA A 282 -9.27 10.62 -26.25
N PHE A 283 -9.13 10.27 -24.96
CA PHE A 283 -9.99 9.26 -24.32
C PHE A 283 -11.40 9.80 -24.10
N LYS A 284 -11.53 11.04 -23.63
CA LYS A 284 -12.82 11.68 -23.39
C LYS A 284 -13.62 11.82 -24.69
N GLU A 285 -12.97 12.21 -25.78
CA GLU A 285 -13.59 12.38 -27.09
C GLU A 285 -14.11 11.06 -27.67
N LYS A 286 -13.32 9.98 -27.57
CA LYS A 286 -13.68 8.69 -28.17
C LYS A 286 -14.57 7.83 -27.28
N TYR A 287 -14.37 7.87 -25.97
CA TYR A 287 -14.98 6.95 -25.01
C TYR A 287 -15.93 7.61 -24.01
N GLY A 288 -15.92 8.94 -23.88
CA GLY A 288 -16.75 9.64 -22.91
C GLY A 288 -16.49 9.13 -21.50
N THR A 289 -17.56 8.77 -20.78
CA THR A 289 -17.49 8.24 -19.40
C THR A 289 -17.00 6.80 -19.31
N ARG A 290 -16.88 6.08 -20.43
CA ARG A 290 -16.37 4.69 -20.47
C ARG A 290 -14.87 4.61 -20.17
N ALA A 291 -14.14 5.71 -20.31
CA ALA A 291 -12.76 5.83 -19.87
C ALA A 291 -12.66 6.84 -18.72
N GLY A 292 -11.80 6.56 -17.75
CA GLY A 292 -11.41 7.53 -16.73
C GLY A 292 -9.90 7.72 -16.74
N PHE A 293 -9.46 8.92 -16.38
CA PHE A 293 -8.04 9.23 -16.30
C PHE A 293 -7.75 10.36 -15.33
N ARG A 294 -6.49 10.43 -14.91
CA ARG A 294 -5.88 11.62 -14.32
C ARG A 294 -4.59 11.92 -15.08
N TYR A 295 -4.52 13.11 -15.65
CA TYR A 295 -3.34 13.58 -16.38
C TYR A 295 -2.66 14.70 -15.60
N TYR A 296 -1.34 14.59 -15.44
CA TYR A 296 -0.51 15.49 -14.67
C TYR A 296 0.41 16.25 -15.63
N ARG A 297 0.00 17.48 -15.99
CA ARG A 297 0.75 18.34 -16.92
C ARG A 297 2.12 18.76 -16.38
N ASP A 298 2.27 18.75 -15.07
CA ASP A 298 3.52 19.01 -14.34
C ASP A 298 4.48 17.82 -14.37
N GLU A 299 4.06 16.65 -14.86
CA GLU A 299 4.85 15.42 -14.92
C GLU A 299 4.88 14.77 -16.30
N ASP A 300 4.20 15.38 -17.28
CA ASP A 300 4.03 14.85 -18.63
C ASP A 300 3.64 13.37 -18.66
N ARG A 301 2.67 13.00 -17.81
CA ARG A 301 2.15 11.63 -17.71
C ARG A 301 0.74 11.59 -17.15
N GLY A 302 0.05 10.48 -17.42
CA GLY A 302 -1.25 10.19 -16.80
C GLY A 302 -1.45 8.73 -16.49
N ILE A 303 -2.42 8.46 -15.62
CA ILE A 303 -2.96 7.14 -15.34
C ILE A 303 -4.37 7.04 -15.92
N PHE A 304 -4.66 5.92 -16.58
CA PHE A 304 -5.87 5.69 -17.36
C PHE A 304 -6.48 4.35 -16.98
N TRP A 305 -7.81 4.28 -16.92
CA TRP A 305 -8.56 3.06 -16.62
C TRP A 305 -9.86 3.02 -17.41
N SER A 306 -10.43 1.83 -17.55
CA SER A 306 -11.72 1.64 -18.20
C SER A 306 -12.82 1.54 -17.15
N ASN A 307 -13.93 2.24 -17.38
CA ASN A 307 -15.19 2.06 -16.66
C ASN A 307 -16.15 1.14 -17.43
N ASP A 308 -15.76 0.65 -18.61
CA ASP A 308 -16.52 -0.28 -19.41
C ASP A 308 -16.14 -1.73 -19.04
N PRO A 309 -17.06 -2.52 -18.45
CA PRO A 309 -16.76 -3.87 -17.99
C PRO A 309 -16.34 -4.84 -19.12
N GLN A 310 -16.61 -4.50 -20.39
CA GLN A 310 -16.30 -5.34 -21.54
C GLN A 310 -15.00 -4.95 -22.24
N VAL A 311 -14.48 -3.74 -22.01
CA VAL A 311 -13.34 -3.20 -22.77
C VAL A 311 -12.19 -2.88 -21.83
N PRO A 312 -11.08 -3.64 -21.85
CA PRO A 312 -9.88 -3.30 -21.10
C PRO A 312 -9.26 -1.99 -21.56
N ILE A 313 -8.57 -1.28 -20.66
CA ILE A 313 -7.94 0.00 -21.00
C ILE A 313 -6.86 -0.16 -22.09
N GLY A 314 -6.17 -1.29 -22.13
CA GLY A 314 -5.19 -1.63 -23.18
C GLY A 314 -5.79 -1.62 -24.58
N GLU A 315 -7.04 -2.05 -24.74
CA GLU A 315 -7.74 -2.00 -26.03
C GLU A 315 -8.05 -0.56 -26.44
N MET A 316 -8.52 0.27 -25.49
CA MET A 316 -8.76 1.69 -25.74
C MET A 316 -7.48 2.41 -26.17
N ILE A 317 -6.36 2.14 -25.51
CA ILE A 317 -5.02 2.67 -25.84
C ILE A 317 -4.62 2.32 -27.27
N ARG A 318 -4.67 1.02 -27.63
CA ARG A 318 -4.32 0.55 -28.98
C ARG A 318 -5.20 1.18 -30.06
N SER A 319 -6.49 1.33 -29.78
CA SER A 319 -7.44 1.95 -30.71
C SER A 319 -7.15 3.44 -30.99
N LEU A 320 -6.43 4.11 -30.09
CA LEU A 320 -6.03 5.51 -30.21
C LEU A 320 -4.61 5.64 -30.80
N GLY A 321 -3.95 4.52 -31.11
CA GLY A 321 -2.57 4.51 -31.59
C GLY A 321 -1.55 4.94 -30.51
N LEU A 322 -1.90 4.78 -29.24
CA LEU A 322 -1.07 5.16 -28.09
C LEU A 322 -0.33 3.93 -27.54
N ASN A 323 0.70 4.16 -26.72
CA ASN A 323 1.48 3.09 -26.07
C ASN A 323 1.67 3.41 -24.59
N GLU A 324 1.84 2.38 -23.75
CA GLU A 324 2.21 2.60 -22.36
C GLU A 324 3.67 3.07 -22.23
N ALA A 325 3.96 3.84 -21.17
CA ALA A 325 5.29 4.40 -20.92
C ALA A 325 6.38 3.32 -20.88
N HIS A 326 6.08 2.17 -20.28
CA HIS A 326 7.04 1.07 -20.15
C HIS A 326 7.28 0.33 -21.48
N GLU A 327 6.35 0.34 -22.42
CA GLU A 327 6.55 -0.20 -23.77
C GLU A 327 7.46 0.70 -24.58
N GLU A 328 7.22 2.01 -24.50
CA GLU A 328 8.04 3.02 -25.16
C GLU A 328 9.47 3.03 -24.63
N LEU A 329 9.66 3.01 -23.31
CA LEU A 329 11.00 2.92 -22.71
C LEU A 329 11.72 1.63 -23.10
N ARG A 330 11.04 0.48 -23.12
CA ARG A 330 11.65 -0.79 -23.59
C ARG A 330 12.09 -0.69 -25.05
N ARG A 331 11.33 -0.02 -25.91
CA ARG A 331 11.72 0.23 -27.31
C ARG A 331 12.94 1.16 -27.38
N ILE A 332 12.95 2.25 -26.62
CA ILE A 332 14.03 3.23 -26.60
C ILE A 332 15.33 2.62 -26.06
N ARG A 333 15.27 1.80 -25.01
CA ARG A 333 16.46 1.13 -24.45
C ARG A 333 17.16 0.22 -25.45
N LYS A 334 16.42 -0.48 -26.31
CA LYS A 334 17.01 -1.25 -27.42
C LYS A 334 17.76 -0.36 -28.43
N LEU A 335 17.39 0.91 -28.57
CA LEU A 335 18.12 1.87 -29.39
C LEU A 335 19.38 2.36 -28.68
N TYR A 336 19.30 2.60 -27.37
CA TYR A 336 20.45 2.94 -26.53
C TYR A 336 21.51 1.84 -26.49
N GLU A 337 21.10 0.58 -26.33
CA GLU A 337 21.98 -0.59 -26.39
C GLU A 337 22.73 -0.64 -27.73
N LYS A 338 22.02 -0.44 -28.85
CA LYS A 338 22.63 -0.38 -30.19
C LYS A 338 23.59 0.81 -30.37
N ALA A 339 23.36 1.89 -29.64
CA ALA A 339 24.20 3.08 -29.65
C ALA A 339 25.36 3.01 -28.64
N GLY A 340 25.48 1.92 -27.87
CA GLY A 340 26.51 1.77 -26.84
C GLY A 340 26.30 2.66 -25.61
N VAL A 341 25.07 3.12 -25.36
CA VAL A 341 24.72 3.91 -24.18
C VAL A 341 24.46 2.94 -23.01
N PRO A 342 25.13 3.12 -21.85
CA PRO A 342 24.93 2.27 -20.68
C PRO A 342 23.53 2.47 -20.07
N GLU A 343 23.00 1.40 -19.47
CA GLU A 343 21.71 1.38 -18.76
C GLU A 343 21.81 1.87 -17.32
#